data_AF-A0A8S2T2H9-F1
#
_entry.id   AF-A0A8S2T2H9-F1
#
_cell.length_a   1.000
_cell.length_b   1.000
_cell.length_c   1.000
_cell.angle_alpha   90.00
_cell.angle_beta   90.00
_cell.angle_gamma   90.00
#
_symmetry.space_group_name_H-M   'P 1'
#
loop_
_entity.id
_entity.type
_entity.pdbx_description
1 polymer ?
#
loop_
_entity_poly.entity_id
_entity_poly.type
_entity_poly.pdbx_seq_one_letter_code
_entity_poly.pdbx_strand_id
1 'polypeptide(L)'
;MSYVYILKQQRLAVGLEKIDEAQVQLKDLDARLQVQRKEFAKRSEELEIAVKKEEADVELAAALPALEEARRAVKELTKDQIAEIRGFKAPTAPVANVCRSVLAILRPQSADTWAECQAMMADINFLGTLVNVAIEKLSQVTERKLRTILDLLDESLLKDVNNVIPDPKRKNEYIQQLISKKSQAGASLLKYSQNVLNCVRIYRVVKPKSDMVMRLQSEAKRAQDDLNNTLLFKSFKFFTFFNPF
;
A
#
# COMPACT_ATOMS: atom_id res chain seq x y z
N MET A 1 73.80 0.42 -45.71
CA MET A 1 73.17 -0.41 -44.64
C MET A 1 72.72 0.40 -43.41
N SER A 2 73.49 1.39 -42.93
CA SER A 2 73.15 2.17 -41.73
C SER A 2 71.88 3.06 -41.84
N TYR A 3 71.70 3.80 -42.94
CA TYR A 3 70.59 4.75 -43.08
C TYR A 3 69.19 4.09 -43.12
N VAL A 4 69.06 2.97 -43.83
CA VAL A 4 67.81 2.19 -43.89
C VAL A 4 67.42 1.64 -42.50
N TYR A 5 68.42 1.26 -41.70
CA TYR A 5 68.20 0.80 -40.33
C TYR A 5 67.71 1.95 -39.43
N ILE A 6 68.30 3.14 -39.54
CA ILE A 6 67.88 4.35 -38.79
C ILE A 6 66.43 4.73 -39.11
N LEU A 7 66.05 4.75 -40.39
CA LEU A 7 64.67 5.05 -40.81
C LEU A 7 63.67 4.00 -40.30
N LYS A 8 64.06 2.72 -40.26
CA LYS A 8 63.21 1.65 -39.71
C LYS A 8 63.02 1.81 -38.21
N GLN A 9 64.08 2.17 -37.48
CA GLN A 9 64.03 2.45 -36.04
C GLN A 9 63.15 3.67 -35.72
N GLN A 10 63.28 4.76 -36.49
CA GLN A 10 62.41 5.95 -36.34
C GLN A 10 60.93 5.62 -36.58
N ARG A 11 60.60 4.86 -37.63
CA ARG A 11 59.21 4.44 -37.90
C ARG A 11 58.64 3.56 -36.79
N LEU A 12 59.45 2.68 -36.21
CA LEU A 12 59.06 1.85 -35.06
C LEU A 12 58.80 2.70 -33.81
N ALA A 13 59.66 3.68 -33.52
CA ALA A 13 59.50 4.58 -32.38
C ALA A 13 58.20 5.40 -32.47
N VAL A 14 57.92 5.99 -33.63
CA VAL A 14 56.66 6.72 -33.88
C VAL A 14 55.44 5.79 -33.80
N GLY A 15 55.58 4.53 -34.21
CA GLY A 15 54.52 3.52 -34.07
C GLY A 15 54.23 3.17 -32.62
N LEU A 16 55.26 3.03 -31.78
CA LEU A 16 55.12 2.76 -30.33
C LEU A 16 54.46 3.94 -29.60
N GLU A 17 54.87 5.17 -29.90
CA GLU A 17 54.29 6.38 -29.31
C GLU A 17 52.79 6.49 -29.59
N LYS A 18 52.35 6.23 -30.83
CA LYS A 18 50.93 6.20 -31.20
C LYS A 18 50.14 5.09 -30.49
N ILE A 19 50.77 3.95 -30.22
CA ILE A 19 50.15 2.86 -29.45
C ILE A 19 49.98 3.28 -27.99
N ASP A 20 50.96 3.95 -27.39
CA ASP A 20 50.87 4.46 -26.02
C ASP A 20 49.78 5.54 -25.88
N GLU A 21 49.70 6.48 -26.83
CA GLU A 21 48.61 7.47 -26.89
C GLU A 21 47.22 6.80 -26.98
N ALA A 22 47.08 5.78 -27.83
CA ALA A 22 45.84 5.03 -27.96
C ALA A 22 45.49 4.25 -26.67
N GLN A 23 46.49 3.73 -25.94
CA GLN A 23 46.27 3.08 -24.64
C GLN A 23 45.77 4.07 -23.57
N VAL A 24 46.31 5.30 -23.55
CA VAL A 24 45.84 6.35 -22.64
C VAL A 24 44.40 6.74 -22.95
N GLN A 25 44.06 6.90 -24.23
CA GLN A 25 42.70 7.22 -24.66
C GLN A 25 41.70 6.09 -24.32
N LEU A 26 42.08 4.82 -24.49
CA LEU A 26 41.25 3.68 -24.11
C LEU A 26 40.97 3.66 -22.61
N LYS A 27 41.97 3.93 -21.77
CA LYS A 27 41.78 4.02 -20.31
C LYS A 27 40.83 5.14 -19.89
N ASP A 28 40.93 6.32 -20.52
CA ASP A 28 40.03 7.44 -20.27
C ASP A 28 38.59 7.12 -20.73
N LEU A 29 38.44 6.49 -21.90
CA LEU A 29 37.13 6.06 -22.40
C LEU A 29 36.47 5.01 -21.49
N ASP A 30 37.24 4.03 -21.01
CA ASP A 30 36.78 3.03 -20.04
C ASP A 30 36.33 3.67 -18.73
N ALA A 31 37.09 4.66 -18.22
CA ALA A 31 36.71 5.39 -17.02
C ALA A 31 35.38 6.14 -17.20
N ARG A 32 35.18 6.80 -18.34
CA ARG A 32 33.91 7.49 -18.68
C ARG A 32 32.73 6.52 -18.81
N LEU A 33 32.94 5.38 -19.47
CA LEU A 33 31.93 4.33 -19.57
C LEU A 33 31.54 3.77 -18.20
N GLN A 34 32.49 3.60 -17.28
CA GLN A 34 32.18 3.18 -15.91
C GLN A 34 31.35 4.21 -15.15
N VAL A 35 31.63 5.51 -15.31
CA VAL A 35 30.82 6.58 -14.69
C VAL A 35 29.39 6.54 -15.26
N GLN A 36 29.24 6.50 -16.58
CA GLN A 36 27.92 6.44 -17.22
C GLN A 36 27.12 5.20 -16.82
N ARG A 37 27.77 4.03 -16.69
CA ARG A 37 27.11 2.81 -16.22
C ARG A 37 26.58 2.96 -14.80
N LYS A 38 27.34 3.59 -13.90
CA LYS A 38 26.91 3.84 -12.51
C LYS A 38 25.76 4.83 -12.44
N GLU A 39 25.82 5.91 -13.22
CA GLU A 39 24.73 6.89 -13.31
C GLU A 39 23.45 6.27 -13.88
N PHE A 40 23.57 5.46 -14.94
CA PHE A 40 22.44 4.75 -15.53
C PHE A 40 21.82 3.74 -14.55
N ALA A 41 22.65 2.95 -13.86
CA ALA A 41 22.18 1.99 -12.85
C ALA A 41 21.42 2.69 -11.73
N LYS A 42 21.98 3.80 -11.19
CA LYS A 42 21.33 4.61 -10.16
C LYS A 42 19.99 5.17 -10.65
N ARG A 43 19.95 5.74 -11.86
CA ARG A 43 18.73 6.30 -12.43
C ARG A 43 17.66 5.21 -12.67
N SER A 44 18.07 4.01 -13.07
CA SER A 44 17.18 2.87 -13.22
C SER A 44 16.56 2.46 -11.89
N GLU A 45 17.36 2.40 -10.82
CA GLU A 45 16.88 2.07 -9.47
C GLU A 45 15.93 3.15 -8.92
N GLU A 46 16.26 4.43 -9.11
CA GLU A 46 15.38 5.55 -8.74
C GLU A 46 14.03 5.50 -9.47
N LEU A 47 14.04 5.15 -10.76
CA LEU A 47 12.81 4.97 -11.54
C LEU A 47 11.98 3.79 -11.02
N GLU A 48 12.61 2.66 -10.70
CA GLU A 48 11.91 1.50 -10.16
C GLU A 48 11.24 1.81 -8.81
N ILE A 49 11.95 2.54 -7.94
CA ILE A 49 11.39 3.02 -6.66
C ILE A 49 10.23 3.99 -6.91
N ALA A 50 10.38 4.91 -7.86
CA ALA A 50 9.33 5.88 -8.19
C ALA A 50 8.06 5.20 -8.71
N VAL A 51 8.18 4.22 -9.61
CA VAL A 51 7.05 3.44 -10.13
C VAL A 51 6.35 2.67 -9.00
N LYS A 52 7.12 1.95 -8.17
CA LYS A 52 6.54 1.19 -7.04
C LYS A 52 5.86 2.10 -6.02
N LYS A 53 6.41 3.31 -5.81
CA LYS A 53 5.80 4.31 -4.94
C LYS A 53 4.48 4.79 -5.52
N GLU A 54 4.46 5.15 -6.81
CA GLU A 54 3.24 5.60 -7.48
C GLU A 54 2.14 4.53 -7.43
N GLU A 55 2.48 3.26 -7.69
CA GLU A 55 1.52 2.15 -7.57
C GLU A 55 0.95 2.03 -6.15
N ALA A 56 1.78 2.17 -5.12
CA ALA A 56 1.34 2.12 -3.73
C ALA A 56 0.45 3.34 -3.38
N ASP A 57 0.81 4.53 -3.84
CA ASP A 57 0.07 5.78 -3.60
C ASP A 57 -1.29 5.76 -4.32
N VAL A 58 -1.36 5.24 -5.55
CA VAL A 58 -2.62 5.09 -6.31
C VAL A 58 -3.57 4.10 -5.62
N GLU A 59 -3.07 2.95 -5.18
CA GLU A 59 -3.91 1.98 -4.46
C GLU A 59 -4.35 2.52 -3.10
N LEU A 60 -3.49 3.24 -2.38
CA LEU A 60 -3.86 3.91 -1.13
C LEU A 60 -4.92 4.99 -1.37
N ALA A 61 -4.77 5.78 -2.43
CA ALA A 61 -5.73 6.80 -2.83
C ALA A 61 -7.12 6.22 -3.13
N ALA A 62 -7.21 4.96 -3.57
CA ALA A 62 -8.48 4.26 -3.72
C ALA A 62 -9.11 3.84 -2.37
N ALA A 63 -8.33 3.65 -1.31
CA ALA A 63 -8.84 3.34 0.03
C ALA A 63 -9.39 4.55 0.78
N LEU A 64 -8.78 5.73 0.58
CA LEU A 64 -9.21 6.99 1.23
C LEU A 64 -10.69 7.34 1.04
N PRO A 65 -11.27 7.32 -0.19
CA PRO A 65 -12.68 7.62 -0.36
C PRO A 65 -13.57 6.58 0.31
N ALA A 66 -13.24 5.29 0.21
CA ALA A 66 -14.00 4.24 0.89
C ALA A 66 -14.01 4.42 2.41
N LEU A 67 -12.88 4.85 2.99
CA LEU A 67 -12.74 5.13 4.42
C LEU A 67 -13.62 6.32 4.84
N GLU A 68 -13.58 7.41 4.06
CA GLU A 68 -14.38 8.59 4.37
C GLU A 68 -15.87 8.32 4.20
N GLU A 69 -16.26 7.51 3.21
CA GLU A 69 -17.64 7.07 3.06
C GLU A 69 -18.12 6.18 4.21
N ALA A 70 -17.25 5.31 4.75
CA ALA A 70 -17.57 4.54 5.94
C ALA A 70 -17.82 5.47 7.13
N ARG A 71 -16.93 6.44 7.36
CA ARG A 71 -17.07 7.43 8.43
C ARG A 71 -18.34 8.27 8.27
N ARG A 72 -18.66 8.68 7.04
CA ARG A 72 -19.89 9.42 6.73
C ARG A 72 -21.13 8.61 7.06
N ALA A 73 -21.18 7.33 6.67
CA ALA A 73 -22.31 6.45 6.96
C ALA A 73 -22.56 6.30 8.47
N VAL A 74 -21.50 6.30 9.30
CA VAL A 74 -21.64 6.27 10.76
C VAL A 74 -22.08 7.62 11.33
N LYS A 75 -21.59 8.74 10.78
CA LYS A 75 -22.00 10.08 11.22
C LYS A 75 -23.48 10.38 10.92
N GLU A 76 -24.05 9.75 9.90
CA GLU A 76 -25.48 9.85 9.58
C GLU A 76 -26.38 9.12 10.60
N LEU A 77 -25.83 8.26 11.46
CA LEU A 77 -26.59 7.52 12.47
C LEU A 77 -26.86 8.36 13.71
N THR A 78 -28.12 8.37 14.15
CA THR A 78 -28.52 9.02 15.40
C THR A 78 -28.61 8.03 16.57
N LYS A 79 -28.54 8.51 17.81
CA LYS A 79 -28.68 7.67 19.01
C LYS A 79 -30.05 6.97 19.07
N ASP A 80 -31.10 7.64 18.60
CA ASP A 80 -32.47 7.09 18.57
C ASP A 80 -32.59 5.91 17.61
N GLN A 81 -31.95 6.02 16.44
CA GLN A 81 -31.85 4.95 15.46
C GLN A 81 -31.11 3.71 16.00
N ILE A 82 -30.07 3.90 16.81
CA ILE A 82 -29.38 2.78 17.47
C ILE A 82 -30.26 2.17 18.57
N ALA A 83 -31.00 3.00 19.31
CA ALA A 83 -31.95 2.51 20.31
C ALA A 83 -33.08 1.68 19.69
N GLU A 84 -33.56 2.07 18.50
CA GLU A 84 -34.55 1.33 17.71
C GLU A 84 -34.03 -0.07 17.34
N ILE A 85 -32.82 -0.16 16.76
CA ILE A 85 -32.21 -1.45 16.41
C ILE A 85 -32.02 -2.32 17.66
N ARG A 86 -31.59 -1.74 18.78
CA ARG A 86 -31.41 -2.48 20.04
C ARG A 86 -32.74 -3.00 20.61
N GLY A 87 -33.83 -2.27 20.37
CA GLY A 87 -35.18 -2.58 20.85
C GLY A 87 -35.83 -3.79 20.19
N PHE A 88 -35.26 -4.33 19.10
CA PHE A 88 -35.77 -5.55 18.47
C PHE A 88 -35.66 -6.75 19.42
N LYS A 89 -36.82 -7.31 19.83
CA LYS A 89 -36.88 -8.55 20.64
C LYS A 89 -36.32 -9.76 19.87
N ALA A 90 -36.56 -9.81 18.56
CA ALA A 90 -35.99 -10.78 17.64
C ALA A 90 -35.77 -10.10 16.28
N PRO A 91 -34.54 -9.67 15.95
CA PRO A 91 -34.26 -9.03 14.66
C PRO A 91 -34.42 -10.04 13.51
N THR A 92 -34.88 -9.57 12.36
CA THR A 92 -34.86 -10.38 11.13
C THR A 92 -33.43 -10.79 10.78
N ALA A 93 -33.23 -11.97 10.18
CA ALA A 93 -31.89 -12.48 9.87
C ALA A 93 -30.97 -11.47 9.14
N PRO A 94 -31.46 -10.67 8.16
CA PRO A 94 -30.64 -9.65 7.52
C PRO A 94 -30.17 -8.55 8.49
N VAL A 95 -31.08 -8.00 9.32
CA VAL A 95 -30.72 -6.95 10.29
C VAL A 95 -29.77 -7.49 11.36
N ALA A 96 -29.98 -8.73 11.81
CA ALA A 96 -29.08 -9.39 12.75
C ALA A 96 -27.67 -9.56 12.17
N ASN A 97 -27.56 -9.93 10.89
CA ASN A 97 -26.27 -10.09 10.21
C ASN A 97 -25.54 -8.75 10.00
N VAL A 98 -26.26 -7.65 9.75
CA VAL A 98 -25.66 -6.31 9.78
C VAL A 98 -25.07 -5.99 11.15
N CYS A 99 -25.80 -6.27 12.24
CA CYS A 99 -25.26 -6.00 13.57
C CYS A 99 -24.05 -6.88 13.90
N ARG A 100 -24.06 -8.15 13.45
CA ARG A 100 -22.91 -9.06 13.57
C ARG A 100 -21.70 -8.60 12.76
N SER A 101 -21.89 -8.01 11.58
CA SER A 101 -20.78 -7.49 10.78
C SER A 101 -20.05 -6.36 11.52
N VAL A 102 -20.81 -5.48 12.17
CA VAL A 102 -20.26 -4.41 13.02
C VAL A 102 -19.59 -4.97 14.28
N LEU A 103 -20.19 -5.98 14.91
CA LEU A 103 -19.60 -6.66 16.05
C LEU A 103 -18.26 -7.32 15.69
N ALA A 104 -18.15 -7.95 14.52
CA ALA A 104 -16.91 -8.57 14.05
C ALA A 104 -15.78 -7.53 13.88
N ILE A 105 -16.11 -6.31 13.46
CA ILE A 105 -15.15 -5.20 13.32
C ILE A 105 -14.64 -4.73 14.69
N LEU A 106 -15.55 -4.50 15.64
CA LEU A 106 -15.21 -3.92 16.95
C LEU A 106 -14.69 -4.95 17.96
N ARG A 107 -15.23 -6.17 17.93
CA ARG A 107 -14.93 -7.26 18.86
C ARG A 107 -14.75 -8.58 18.10
N PRO A 108 -13.60 -8.78 17.43
CA PRO A 108 -13.36 -9.96 16.60
C PRO A 108 -13.53 -11.30 17.33
N GLN A 109 -13.23 -11.31 18.64
CA GLN A 109 -13.24 -12.50 19.51
C GLN A 109 -14.62 -12.82 20.12
N SER A 110 -15.66 -12.06 19.76
CA SER A 110 -17.02 -12.32 20.25
C SER A 110 -17.63 -13.59 19.65
N ALA A 111 -18.63 -14.14 20.34
CA ALA A 111 -19.36 -15.34 19.94
C ALA A 111 -20.44 -15.10 18.88
N ASP A 112 -20.48 -13.90 18.26
CA ASP A 112 -21.43 -13.48 17.21
C ASP A 112 -22.90 -13.61 17.60
N THR A 113 -23.18 -13.52 18.89
CA THR A 113 -24.54 -13.63 19.41
C THR A 113 -25.30 -12.30 19.30
N TRP A 114 -26.62 -12.37 19.22
CA TRP A 114 -27.45 -11.17 19.23
C TRP A 114 -27.31 -10.38 20.54
N ALA A 115 -27.16 -11.07 21.67
CA ALA A 115 -26.95 -10.45 22.97
C ALA A 115 -25.67 -9.60 23.00
N GLU A 116 -24.56 -10.09 22.42
CA GLU A 116 -23.33 -9.31 22.30
C GLU A 116 -23.47 -8.11 21.36
N CYS A 117 -24.25 -8.25 20.28
CA CYS A 117 -24.59 -7.12 19.40
C CYS A 117 -25.35 -6.04 20.17
N GLN A 118 -26.35 -6.42 20.96
CA GLN A 118 -27.12 -5.50 21.80
C GLN A 118 -26.24 -4.84 22.87
N ALA A 119 -25.36 -5.60 23.51
CA ALA A 119 -24.42 -5.08 24.50
C ALA A 119 -23.42 -4.09 23.89
N MET A 120 -22.97 -4.34 22.66
CA MET A 120 -22.08 -3.44 21.91
C MET A 120 -22.80 -2.14 21.52
N MET A 121 -24.05 -2.22 21.06
CA MET A 121 -24.86 -1.03 20.74
C MET A 121 -25.35 -0.26 21.98
N ALA A 122 -25.31 -0.88 23.16
CA ALA A 122 -25.68 -0.23 24.43
C ALA A 122 -24.58 0.71 24.97
N ASP A 123 -23.36 0.62 24.44
CA ASP A 123 -22.26 1.49 24.84
C ASP A 123 -22.52 2.95 24.42
N ILE A 124 -22.40 3.88 25.36
CA ILE A 124 -22.58 5.32 25.13
C ILE A 124 -21.57 5.83 24.07
N ASN A 125 -20.39 5.24 24.02
CA ASN A 125 -19.32 5.61 23.10
C ASN A 125 -19.35 4.84 21.78
N PHE A 126 -20.34 3.96 21.54
CA PHE A 126 -20.42 3.09 20.37
C PHE A 126 -20.14 3.82 19.04
N LEU A 127 -20.86 4.92 18.75
CA LEU A 127 -20.67 5.70 17.52
C LEU A 127 -19.26 6.32 17.44
N GLY A 128 -18.72 6.78 18.56
CA GLY A 128 -17.36 7.31 18.64
C GLY A 128 -16.31 6.24 18.37
N THR A 129 -16.52 5.02 18.89
CA THR A 129 -15.66 3.87 18.61
C THR A 129 -15.71 3.48 17.13
N LEU A 130 -16.89 3.49 16.50
CA LEU A 130 -17.04 3.20 15.07
C LEU A 130 -16.28 4.17 14.17
N VAL A 131 -16.33 5.48 14.46
CA VAL A 131 -15.61 6.49 13.67
C VAL A 131 -14.10 6.35 13.80
N ASN A 132 -13.62 5.92 14.97
CA ASN A 132 -12.20 5.85 15.31
C ASN A 132 -11.59 4.44 15.15
N VAL A 133 -12.26 3.52 14.46
CA VAL A 133 -11.70 2.18 14.23
C VAL A 133 -10.41 2.26 13.44
N ALA A 134 -9.34 1.69 13.99
CA ALA A 134 -8.06 1.53 13.31
C ALA A 134 -8.15 0.37 12.29
N ILE A 135 -8.68 0.66 11.11
CA ILE A 135 -8.95 -0.33 10.05
C ILE A 135 -7.66 -1.03 9.59
N GLU A 136 -6.52 -0.33 9.63
CA GLU A 136 -5.17 -0.85 9.36
C GLU A 136 -4.73 -1.98 10.31
N LYS A 137 -5.33 -2.06 11.51
CA LYS A 137 -5.00 -3.05 12.55
C LYS A 137 -5.94 -4.26 12.52
N LEU A 138 -6.95 -4.26 11.65
CA LEU A 138 -7.88 -5.38 11.56
C LEU A 138 -7.17 -6.63 11.02
N SER A 139 -7.38 -7.74 11.71
CA SER A 139 -6.71 -9.00 11.40
C SER A 139 -7.31 -9.68 10.16
N GLN A 140 -6.57 -10.61 9.54
CA GLN A 140 -7.10 -11.46 8.46
C GLN A 140 -8.29 -12.31 8.92
N VAL A 141 -8.31 -12.71 10.19
CA VAL A 141 -9.42 -13.47 10.77
C VAL A 141 -10.69 -12.61 10.77
N THR A 142 -10.56 -11.34 11.18
CA THR A 142 -11.65 -10.36 11.16
C THR A 142 -12.16 -10.12 9.74
N GLU A 143 -11.28 -9.94 8.76
CA GLU A 143 -11.65 -9.76 7.35
C GLU A 143 -12.46 -10.96 6.82
N ARG A 144 -11.97 -12.19 7.06
CA ARG A 144 -12.66 -13.42 6.62
C ARG A 144 -14.03 -13.54 7.27
N LYS A 145 -14.10 -13.30 8.58
CA LYS A 145 -15.34 -13.34 9.35
C LYS A 145 -16.37 -12.31 8.84
N LEU A 146 -15.93 -11.07 8.63
CA LEU A 146 -16.74 -10.00 8.07
C LEU A 146 -17.29 -10.37 6.69
N ARG A 147 -16.45 -10.92 5.81
CA ARG A 147 -16.86 -11.39 4.49
C ARG A 147 -17.93 -12.48 4.59
N THR A 148 -17.71 -13.52 5.39
CA THR A 148 -18.69 -14.60 5.57
C THR A 148 -20.04 -14.07 6.05
N ILE A 149 -20.05 -13.12 7.00
CA ILE A 149 -21.31 -12.53 7.50
C ILE A 149 -22.05 -11.76 6.40
N LEU A 150 -21.31 -11.00 5.58
CA LEU A 150 -21.90 -10.25 4.46
C LEU A 150 -22.38 -11.19 3.34
N ASP A 151 -21.65 -12.26 3.02
CA ASP A 151 -22.08 -13.26 2.04
C ASP A 151 -23.39 -13.95 2.47
N LEU A 152 -23.50 -14.32 3.76
CA LEU A 152 -24.73 -14.89 4.32
C LEU A 152 -25.90 -13.89 4.30
N LEU A 153 -25.62 -12.60 4.49
CA LEU A 153 -26.63 -11.54 4.38
C LEU A 153 -27.12 -11.41 2.94
N ASP A 154 -26.21 -11.40 1.97
CA ASP A 154 -26.51 -11.33 0.55
C ASP A 154 -27.35 -12.53 0.12
N GLU A 155 -26.93 -13.74 0.47
CA GLU A 155 -27.67 -14.97 0.20
C GLU A 155 -29.07 -14.91 0.79
N SER A 156 -29.22 -14.47 2.05
CA SER A 156 -30.53 -14.36 2.71
C SER A 156 -31.47 -13.34 2.06
N LEU A 157 -30.94 -12.29 1.45
CA LEU A 157 -31.74 -11.22 0.83
C LEU A 157 -32.05 -11.49 -0.64
N LEU A 158 -31.20 -12.28 -1.30
CA LEU A 158 -31.31 -12.57 -2.73
C LEU A 158 -31.97 -13.94 -3.02
N LYS A 159 -32.40 -14.70 -2.01
CA LYS A 159 -33.06 -16.02 -2.20
C LYS A 159 -34.23 -15.97 -3.18
N ASP A 160 -34.99 -14.88 -3.17
CA ASP A 160 -36.19 -14.70 -4.00
C ASP A 160 -35.88 -14.10 -5.38
N VAL A 161 -34.63 -13.71 -5.63
CA VAL A 161 -34.19 -13.12 -6.89
C VAL A 161 -33.58 -14.21 -7.77
N ASN A 162 -34.39 -14.78 -8.66
CA ASN A 162 -33.95 -15.80 -9.63
C ASN A 162 -32.85 -15.33 -10.61
N ASN A 163 -32.57 -14.02 -10.66
CA ASN A 163 -31.52 -13.45 -11.51
C ASN A 163 -30.31 -13.02 -10.69
N VAL A 164 -29.16 -13.63 -10.97
CA VAL A 164 -27.87 -13.16 -10.49
C VAL A 164 -27.66 -11.73 -10.99
N ILE A 165 -27.57 -10.75 -10.09
CA ILE A 165 -27.17 -9.38 -10.45
C ILE A 165 -25.65 -9.43 -10.73
N PRO A 166 -25.20 -9.31 -11.99
CA PRO A 166 -23.79 -9.58 -12.33
C PRO A 166 -22.85 -8.48 -11.83
N ASP A 167 -23.35 -7.24 -11.76
CA ASP A 167 -22.58 -6.07 -11.35
C ASP A 167 -22.55 -5.94 -9.82
N PRO A 168 -21.37 -5.98 -9.16
CA PRO A 168 -21.26 -5.87 -7.71
C PRO A 168 -21.79 -4.56 -7.12
N LYS A 169 -21.68 -3.44 -7.85
CA LYS A 169 -22.21 -2.14 -7.38
C LYS A 169 -23.72 -2.17 -7.39
N ARG A 170 -24.34 -2.63 -8.47
CA ARG A 170 -25.81 -2.77 -8.55
C ARG A 170 -26.35 -3.74 -7.51
N LYS A 171 -25.63 -4.85 -7.27
CA LYS A 171 -25.97 -5.81 -6.22
C LYS A 171 -25.97 -5.13 -4.85
N ASN A 172 -24.92 -4.38 -4.52
CA ASN A 172 -24.81 -3.68 -3.25
C ASN A 172 -25.90 -2.60 -3.10
N GLU A 173 -26.19 -1.81 -4.13
CA GLU A 173 -27.26 -0.81 -4.10
C GLU A 173 -28.64 -1.45 -3.88
N TYR A 174 -28.93 -2.57 -4.54
CA TYR A 174 -30.18 -3.29 -4.35
C TYR A 174 -30.30 -3.84 -2.93
N ILE A 175 -29.25 -4.45 -2.40
CA ILE A 175 -29.21 -4.95 -1.02
C ILE A 175 -29.42 -3.80 -0.01
N GLN A 176 -28.78 -2.66 -0.25
CA GLN A 176 -28.97 -1.46 0.57
C GLN A 176 -30.44 -1.00 0.59
N GLN A 177 -31.12 -1.03 -0.55
CA GLN A 177 -32.55 -0.72 -0.63
C GLN A 177 -33.43 -1.75 0.09
N LEU A 178 -33.08 -3.03 0.06
CA LEU A 178 -33.83 -4.06 0.79
C LEU A 178 -33.69 -3.90 2.31
N ILE A 179 -32.50 -3.54 2.78
CA ILE A 179 -32.28 -3.27 4.20
C ILE A 179 -32.92 -1.96 4.62
N SER A 180 -32.84 -0.89 3.83
CA SER A 180 -33.43 0.41 4.20
C SER A 180 -34.95 0.34 4.39
N LYS A 181 -35.65 -0.50 3.61
CA LYS A 181 -37.07 -0.81 3.81
C LYS A 181 -37.38 -1.45 5.18
N LYS A 182 -36.41 -2.14 5.78
CA LYS A 182 -36.55 -2.82 7.08
C LYS A 182 -36.02 -1.97 8.24
N SER A 183 -34.91 -1.28 8.02
CA SER A 183 -34.27 -0.40 8.99
C SER A 183 -33.32 0.54 8.25
N GLN A 184 -33.61 1.84 8.33
CA GLN A 184 -32.73 2.86 7.77
C GLN A 184 -31.35 2.84 8.43
N ALA A 185 -31.32 2.64 9.74
CA ALA A 185 -30.08 2.56 10.50
C ALA A 185 -29.28 1.28 10.19
N GLY A 186 -29.97 0.17 9.92
CA GLY A 186 -29.34 -1.05 9.41
C GLY A 186 -28.67 -0.83 8.05
N ALA A 187 -29.24 -0.01 7.17
CA ALA A 187 -28.62 0.29 5.88
C ALA A 187 -27.31 1.08 6.04
N SER A 188 -27.30 2.10 6.89
CA SER A 188 -26.08 2.85 7.19
C SER A 188 -24.97 1.98 7.81
N LEU A 189 -25.32 1.08 8.75
CA LEU A 189 -24.38 0.12 9.35
C LEU A 189 -23.86 -0.91 8.34
N LEU A 190 -24.70 -1.33 7.38
CA LEU A 190 -24.28 -2.21 6.29
C LEU A 190 -23.29 -1.48 5.36
N LYS A 191 -23.60 -0.23 4.99
CA LYS A 191 -22.74 0.60 4.13
C LYS A 191 -21.37 0.80 4.78
N TYR A 192 -21.36 1.11 6.07
CA TYR A 192 -20.15 1.15 6.87
C TYR A 192 -19.36 -0.17 6.79
N SER A 193 -20.02 -1.31 7.06
CA SER A 193 -19.37 -2.62 7.08
C SER A 193 -18.77 -3.01 5.72
N GLN A 194 -19.49 -2.73 4.62
CA GLN A 194 -19.02 -2.98 3.25
C GLN A 194 -17.79 -2.13 2.91
N ASN A 195 -17.83 -0.84 3.24
CA ASN A 195 -16.72 0.08 3.00
C ASN A 195 -15.49 -0.26 3.85
N VAL A 196 -15.68 -0.67 5.12
CA VAL A 196 -14.60 -1.16 5.97
C VAL A 196 -13.96 -2.41 5.36
N LEU A 197 -14.75 -3.39 4.91
CA LEU A 197 -14.22 -4.58 4.25
C LEU A 197 -13.39 -4.22 3.03
N ASN A 198 -13.86 -3.28 2.19
CA ASN A 198 -13.12 -2.82 1.03
C ASN A 198 -11.80 -2.14 1.41
N CYS A 199 -11.83 -1.27 2.43
CA CYS A 199 -10.62 -0.62 2.96
C CYS A 199 -9.60 -1.65 3.45
N VAL A 200 -10.01 -2.62 4.28
CA VAL A 200 -9.11 -3.67 4.78
C VAL A 200 -8.45 -4.43 3.63
N ARG A 201 -9.23 -4.78 2.60
CA ARG A 201 -8.69 -5.48 1.42
C ARG A 201 -7.63 -4.66 0.70
N ILE A 202 -7.88 -3.37 0.48
CA ILE A 202 -6.91 -2.48 -0.17
C ILE A 202 -5.67 -2.30 0.70
N TYR A 203 -5.83 -2.03 2.00
CA TYR A 203 -4.71 -1.88 2.94
C TYR A 203 -3.79 -3.10 2.97
N ARG A 204 -4.32 -4.31 2.79
CA ARG A 204 -3.50 -5.54 2.76
C ARG A 204 -2.66 -5.67 1.48
N VAL A 205 -3.10 -5.08 0.38
CA VAL A 205 -2.32 -5.02 -0.87
C VAL A 205 -1.29 -3.89 -0.79
N VAL A 206 -1.68 -2.73 -0.24
CA VAL A 206 -0.85 -1.53 -0.15
C VAL A 206 0.28 -1.68 0.87
N LYS A 207 0.02 -2.25 2.05
CA LYS A 207 1.01 -2.34 3.14
C LYS A 207 2.35 -2.95 2.72
N PRO A 208 2.42 -4.14 2.09
CA PRO A 208 3.70 -4.70 1.65
C PRO A 208 4.40 -3.84 0.59
N LYS A 209 3.64 -3.18 -0.30
CA LYS A 209 4.22 -2.26 -1.30
C LYS A 209 4.84 -1.03 -0.63
N SER A 210 4.12 -0.43 0.32
CA SER A 210 4.59 0.70 1.13
C SER A 210 5.85 0.34 1.94
N ASP A 211 5.86 -0.83 2.59
CA ASP A 211 7.02 -1.32 3.35
C ASP A 211 8.23 -1.56 2.45
N MET A 212 8.01 -2.12 1.25
CA MET A 212 9.05 -2.33 0.25
C MET A 212 9.63 -1.01 -0.26
N VAL A 213 8.79 -0.02 -0.56
CA VAL A 213 9.22 1.32 -0.99
C VAL A 213 10.05 1.99 0.11
N MET A 214 9.61 1.92 1.37
CA MET A 214 10.38 2.47 2.49
C MET A 214 11.75 1.79 2.63
N ARG A 215 11.81 0.46 2.47
CA ARG A 215 13.08 -0.28 2.54
C ARG A 215 14.03 0.14 1.42
N LEU A 216 13.56 0.14 0.16
CA LEU A 216 14.37 0.53 -1.00
C LEU A 216 14.88 1.98 -0.89
N GLN A 217 14.04 2.91 -0.44
CA GLN A 217 14.47 4.29 -0.20
C GLN A 217 15.54 4.40 0.89
N SER A 218 15.43 3.58 1.95
CA SER A 218 16.43 3.54 3.01
C SER A 218 17.76 2.95 2.53
N GLU A 219 17.72 1.92 1.69
CA GLU A 219 18.89 1.29 1.08
C GLU A 219 19.60 2.25 0.12
N ALA A 220 18.84 2.91 -0.76
CA ALA A 220 19.35 3.93 -1.68
C ALA A 220 20.00 5.10 -0.94
N LYS A 221 19.39 5.57 0.16
CA LYS A 221 19.96 6.63 1.00
C LYS A 221 21.29 6.20 1.64
N ARG A 222 21.35 5.00 2.22
CA ARG A 222 22.59 4.46 2.81
C ARG A 222 23.70 4.33 1.77
N ALA A 223 23.39 3.80 0.59
CA ALA A 223 24.36 3.70 -0.51
C ALA A 223 24.89 5.08 -0.93
N GLN A 224 24.04 6.11 -0.92
CA GLN A 224 24.44 7.49 -1.19
C GLN A 224 25.33 8.08 -0.09
N ASP A 225 25.00 7.84 1.17
CA ASP A 225 25.78 8.30 2.33
C ASP A 225 27.17 7.61 2.37
N ASP A 226 27.24 6.30 2.08
CA ASP A 226 28.49 5.54 1.99
C ASP A 226 29.37 6.01 0.83
N LEU A 227 28.77 6.34 -0.32
CA LEU A 227 29.49 6.94 -1.44
C LEU A 227 30.08 8.30 -1.05
N ASN A 228 29.27 9.16 -0.42
CA ASN A 228 29.72 10.49 0.04
C ASN A 228 30.85 10.37 1.07
N ASN A 229 30.73 9.46 2.04
CA ASN A 229 31.77 9.20 3.04
C ASN A 229 33.06 8.64 2.42
N THR A 230 32.95 7.75 1.43
CA THR A 230 34.11 7.21 0.71
C THR A 230 34.83 8.28 -0.10
N LEU A 231 34.07 9.18 -0.74
CA LEU A 231 34.62 10.32 -1.49
C LEU A 231 35.31 11.31 -0.53
N LEU A 232 34.70 11.60 0.62
CA LEU A 232 35.31 12.42 1.67
C LEU A 232 36.60 11.79 2.22
N PHE A 233 36.61 10.48 2.48
CA PHE A 233 37.79 9.77 2.99
C PHE A 233 38.94 9.74 1.98
N LYS A 234 38.63 9.58 0.68
CA LYS A 234 39.62 9.69 -0.40
C LYS A 234 40.16 11.12 -0.53
N SER A 235 39.30 12.13 -0.43
CA SER A 235 39.71 13.54 -0.47
C SER A 235 40.57 13.92 0.75
N PHE A 236 40.25 13.38 1.94
CA PHE A 236 41.02 13.59 3.17
C PHE A 236 42.40 12.93 3.08
N LYS A 237 42.48 11.66 2.61
CA LYS A 237 43.77 10.99 2.37
C LYS A 237 44.61 11.67 1.28
N PHE A 238 43.97 12.21 0.23
CA PHE A 238 44.68 12.95 -0.80
C PHE A 238 45.28 14.24 -0.25
N PHE A 239 44.55 14.93 0.63
CA PHE A 239 45.01 16.16 1.29
C PHE A 239 46.16 15.91 2.28
N THR A 240 46.10 14.83 3.08
CA THR A 240 47.18 14.49 4.02
C THR A 240 48.42 13.90 3.34
N PHE A 241 48.27 13.29 2.16
CA PHE A 241 49.40 12.75 1.39
C PHE A 241 50.17 13.85 0.62
N PHE A 242 49.50 14.93 0.20
CA PHE A 242 50.12 16.06 -0.49
C PHE A 242 50.57 17.21 0.43
N ASN A 243 50.20 17.18 1.70
CA ASN A 243 50.65 18.16 2.69
C ASN A 243 51.05 17.45 4.00
N PRO A 244 52.20 16.76 4.01
CA PRO A 244 52.75 16.21 5.24
C PRO A 244 53.32 17.39 6.05
N PHE A 245 52.73 17.67 7.20
CA PHE A 245 53.43 18.42 8.24
C PHE A 245 54.57 17.58 8.81
#